data_AF-A0A9P5AX19-F1
#
_entry.id   AF-A0A9P5AX19-F1
#
_cell.length_a   1.000
_cell.length_b   1.000
_cell.length_c   1.000
_cell.angle_alpha   90.00
_cell.angle_beta   90.00
_cell.angle_gamma   90.00
#
_symmetry.space_group_name_H-M   'P 1'
#
loop_
_entity.id
_entity.type
_entity.pdbx_description
1 polymer ?
#
loop_
_entity_poly.entity_id
_entity_poly.type
_entity_poly.pdbx_seq_one_letter_code
_entity_poly.pdbx_strand_id
1 'polypeptide(L)'
;MSEDSNMKPCALLFGDAGTIIAATPSLGLRTKIKTRVGTVVPPSADPYFGFRLTVRRDRGQLVSEDEGKGVCYAYDPSIDKPVVADFRITVKFPRGGVSCDYLPGPEAVQAKFPTVQNWQGFTYLVVRLQTPRIVIQGYGQEYYNSTGPKLNEWVQLDGKINDVSLLDVLQQHDFYFVVDMDIGSCREVMGDEGLPPRFTYGYPKQPTDVEEMKDLVDDNQGGSFAPCYA
;
A
#
# COMPACT_ATOMS: atom_id res chain seq x y z
N MET A 1 -18.12 -3.33 -5.62
CA MET A 1 -17.83 -3.50 -4.18
C MET A 1 -16.54 -2.77 -3.86
N SER A 2 -16.53 -1.96 -2.82
CA SER A 2 -15.35 -1.18 -2.42
C SER A 2 -14.34 -2.09 -1.71
N GLU A 3 -13.05 -1.91 -1.98
CA GLU A 3 -11.99 -2.52 -1.15
C GLU A 3 -12.06 -1.91 0.25
N ASP A 4 -12.28 -2.73 1.28
CA ASP A 4 -12.09 -2.30 2.67
C ASP A 4 -10.58 -2.26 2.94
N SER A 5 -10.03 -1.06 2.75
CA SER A 5 -8.61 -0.78 2.90
C SER A 5 -8.38 0.08 4.14
N ASN A 6 -7.71 -0.47 5.15
CA ASN A 6 -7.24 0.27 6.31
C ASN A 6 -5.84 0.90 6.09
N MET A 7 -5.47 1.15 4.84
CA MET A 7 -4.23 1.82 4.48
C MET A 7 -4.16 3.23 5.08
N LYS A 8 -3.15 3.53 5.89
CA LYS A 8 -2.96 4.85 6.50
C LYS A 8 -1.87 5.65 5.78
N PRO A 9 -2.01 6.98 5.69
CA PRO A 9 -0.92 7.88 5.33
C PRO A 9 0.35 7.57 6.11
N CYS A 10 1.48 7.47 5.41
CA CYS A 10 2.78 7.34 6.06
C CYS A 10 3.89 8.03 5.26
N ALA A 11 5.10 8.04 5.83
CA ALA A 11 6.35 8.17 5.11
C ALA A 11 7.10 6.85 5.14
N LEU A 12 7.82 6.57 4.06
CA LEU A 12 8.70 5.42 3.90
C LEU A 12 10.15 5.92 3.89
N LEU A 13 10.97 5.35 4.75
CA LEU A 13 12.39 5.62 4.84
C LEU A 13 13.17 4.43 4.25
N PHE A 14 14.32 4.73 3.64
CA PHE A 14 15.29 3.74 3.22
C PHE A 14 16.37 3.60 4.30
N GLY A 15 16.44 2.44 4.93
CA GLY A 15 17.27 2.18 6.12
C GLY A 15 16.72 2.79 7.41
N ASP A 16 17.25 2.32 8.55
CA ASP A 16 16.84 2.80 9.87
C ASP A 16 17.19 4.27 10.05
N ALA A 17 16.17 5.08 10.35
CA ALA A 17 16.24 6.53 10.39
C ALA A 17 16.92 7.13 9.15
N GLY A 18 16.84 6.48 7.99
CA GLY A 18 17.55 6.85 6.78
C GLY A 18 16.80 7.85 5.89
N THR A 19 17.05 7.79 4.59
CA THR A 19 16.53 8.78 3.64
C THR A 19 15.03 8.63 3.42
N ILE A 20 14.28 9.73 3.41
CA ILE A 20 12.84 9.70 3.11
C ILE A 20 12.66 9.52 1.60
N ILE A 21 12.01 8.42 1.22
CA ILE A 21 11.74 8.05 -0.18
C ILE A 21 10.39 8.58 -0.64
N ALA A 22 9.37 8.37 0.21
CA ALA A 22 8.00 8.73 -0.07
C ALA A 22 7.35 9.24 1.21
N ALA A 23 6.41 10.17 1.07
CA ALA A 23 5.64 10.69 2.19
C ALA A 23 4.25 11.12 1.72
N THR A 24 3.28 11.05 2.63
CA THR A 24 1.98 11.67 2.40
C THR A 24 2.05 13.14 2.82
N PRO A 25 1.36 14.07 2.12
CA PRO A 25 1.38 15.49 2.48
C PRO A 25 0.96 15.82 3.91
N SER A 26 0.21 14.94 4.61
CA SER A 26 -0.16 15.14 6.02
C SER A 26 1.05 15.19 6.95
N LEU A 27 2.17 14.58 6.57
CA LEU A 27 3.45 14.64 7.28
C LEU A 27 4.22 15.95 7.03
N GLY A 28 3.60 16.92 6.36
CA GLY A 28 4.16 18.23 6.06
C GLY A 28 5.37 18.22 5.14
N LEU A 29 5.57 17.11 4.40
CA LEU A 29 6.60 16.96 3.38
C LEU A 29 6.02 17.13 1.98
N ARG A 30 6.78 17.79 1.10
CA ARG A 30 6.43 17.97 -0.31
C ARG A 30 7.10 16.91 -1.19
N THR A 31 6.80 15.64 -0.94
CA THR A 31 7.27 14.54 -1.79
C THR A 31 6.37 14.36 -3.03
N LYS A 32 6.97 13.99 -4.16
CA LYS A 32 6.22 13.64 -5.38
C LYS A 32 5.63 12.23 -5.33
N ILE A 33 6.16 11.38 -4.47
CA ILE A 33 5.73 10.00 -4.24
C ILE A 33 4.95 9.97 -2.94
N LYS A 34 3.70 9.50 -3.02
CA LYS A 34 2.85 9.26 -1.85
C LYS A 34 3.00 7.81 -1.43
N THR A 35 2.87 7.55 -0.13
CA THR A 35 2.90 6.20 0.40
C THR A 35 1.84 5.99 1.48
N ARG A 36 1.25 4.81 1.47
CA ARG A 36 0.34 4.34 2.53
C ARG A 36 0.74 2.93 2.93
N VAL A 37 0.56 2.61 4.20
CA VAL A 37 0.82 1.27 4.76
C VAL A 37 -0.42 0.78 5.48
N GLY A 38 -0.70 -0.52 5.41
CA GLY A 38 -1.73 -1.16 6.21
C GLY A 38 -2.29 -2.43 5.63
N THR A 39 -3.41 -2.84 6.20
CA THR A 39 -4.12 -4.06 5.82
C THR A 39 -5.18 -3.76 4.77
N VAL A 40 -5.37 -4.71 3.85
CA VAL A 40 -6.39 -4.64 2.80
C VAL A 40 -7.10 -5.98 2.74
N VAL A 41 -8.42 -5.93 2.71
CA VAL A 41 -9.31 -7.09 2.53
C VAL A 41 -9.96 -6.95 1.16
N PRO A 42 -9.31 -7.41 0.08
CA PRO A 42 -9.87 -7.32 -1.25
C PRO A 42 -11.05 -8.30 -1.41
N PRO A 43 -12.05 -7.98 -2.23
CA PRO A 43 -13.07 -8.96 -2.59
C PRO A 43 -12.42 -10.12 -3.35
N SER A 44 -12.80 -11.34 -2.98
CA SER A 44 -12.40 -12.56 -3.70
C SER A 44 -10.89 -12.85 -3.77
N ALA A 45 -10.10 -12.29 -2.86
CA ALA A 45 -8.66 -12.52 -2.80
C ALA A 45 -8.15 -12.49 -1.35
N ASP A 46 -6.96 -13.04 -1.14
CA ASP A 46 -6.35 -13.09 0.19
C ASP A 46 -6.16 -11.69 0.79
N PRO A 47 -6.61 -11.47 2.05
CA PRO A 47 -6.24 -10.31 2.82
C PRO A 47 -4.73 -10.21 2.99
N TYR A 48 -4.19 -9.00 2.94
CA TYR A 48 -2.75 -8.79 3.07
C TYR A 48 -2.41 -7.55 3.87
N PHE A 49 -1.24 -7.60 4.53
CA PHE A 49 -0.57 -6.44 5.09
C PHE A 49 0.53 -5.99 4.12
N GLY A 50 0.66 -4.69 3.90
CA GLY A 50 1.57 -4.18 2.90
C GLY A 50 1.60 -2.67 2.81
N PHE A 51 2.25 -2.16 1.76
CA PHE A 51 2.27 -0.73 1.48
C PHE A 51 2.06 -0.45 -0.01
N ARG A 52 1.66 0.78 -0.31
CA ARG A 52 1.39 1.25 -1.67
C ARG A 52 2.13 2.55 -1.92
N LEU A 53 2.98 2.54 -2.94
CA LEU A 53 3.57 3.75 -3.51
C LEU A 53 2.64 4.27 -4.61
N THR A 54 2.39 5.57 -4.62
CA THR A 54 1.63 6.24 -5.68
C THR A 54 2.45 7.39 -6.23
N VAL A 55 2.72 7.33 -7.52
CA VAL A 55 3.46 8.33 -8.28
C VAL A 55 2.49 9.05 -9.19
N ARG A 56 2.39 10.38 -9.01
CA ARG A 56 1.51 11.19 -9.85
C ARG A 56 2.04 11.26 -11.28
N ARG A 57 1.14 11.07 -12.23
CA ARG A 57 1.38 11.45 -13.63
C ARG A 57 1.20 12.95 -13.81
N ASP A 58 1.46 13.46 -15.02
CA ASP A 58 1.15 14.84 -15.34
C ASP A 58 -0.36 15.11 -15.20
N ARG A 59 -0.71 16.39 -15.00
CA ARG A 59 -2.07 16.78 -14.61
C ARG A 59 -3.08 16.38 -15.69
N GLY A 60 -3.95 15.43 -15.35
CA GLY A 60 -4.95 14.91 -16.30
C GLY A 60 -4.35 14.08 -17.42
N GLN A 61 -3.05 13.76 -17.38
CA GLN A 61 -2.30 13.07 -18.42
C GLN A 61 -2.37 13.76 -19.81
N LEU A 62 -2.61 15.07 -19.82
CA LEU A 62 -2.74 15.86 -21.04
C LEU A 62 -1.44 15.89 -21.84
N VAL A 63 -0.30 16.06 -21.16
CA VAL A 63 1.01 16.09 -21.81
C VAL A 63 1.36 14.69 -22.31
N SER A 64 1.07 13.67 -21.51
CA SER A 64 1.26 12.27 -21.93
C SER A 64 0.45 11.94 -23.19
N GLU A 65 -0.80 12.39 -23.28
CA GLU A 65 -1.66 12.20 -24.46
C GLU A 65 -1.12 12.96 -25.68
N ASP A 66 -0.77 14.24 -25.51
CA ASP A 66 -0.22 15.10 -26.57
C ASP A 66 1.11 14.54 -27.14
N GLU A 67 1.91 13.88 -26.30
CA GLU A 67 3.18 13.23 -26.67
C GLU A 67 3.00 11.78 -27.17
N GLY A 68 1.75 11.31 -27.35
CA GLY A 68 1.43 9.99 -27.91
C GLY A 68 1.69 8.82 -26.97
N LYS A 69 1.71 9.04 -25.66
CA LYS A 69 1.88 8.01 -24.61
C LYS A 69 0.56 7.50 -24.05
N GLY A 70 -0.56 8.13 -24.40
CA GLY A 70 -1.89 7.74 -23.97
C GLY A 70 -2.25 8.21 -22.56
N VAL A 71 -3.51 7.98 -22.18
CA VAL A 71 -4.01 8.16 -20.82
C VAL A 71 -4.25 6.81 -20.14
N CYS A 72 -3.66 6.63 -18.96
CA CYS A 72 -3.94 5.50 -18.08
C CYS A 72 -5.22 5.73 -17.28
N TYR A 73 -6.14 4.77 -17.32
CA TYR A 73 -7.36 4.75 -16.52
C TYR A 73 -7.35 3.60 -15.51
N ALA A 74 -8.05 3.79 -14.39
CA ALA A 74 -8.44 2.72 -13.49
C ALA A 74 -9.96 2.82 -13.28
N TYR A 75 -10.59 1.68 -13.07
CA TYR A 75 -12.01 1.66 -12.71
C TYR A 75 -12.21 2.14 -11.27
N ASP A 76 -13.13 3.09 -11.08
CA ASP A 76 -13.56 3.55 -9.76
C ASP A 76 -14.95 2.98 -9.42
N PRO A 77 -15.04 2.03 -8.48
CA PRO A 77 -16.30 1.39 -8.13
C PRO A 77 -17.27 2.32 -7.40
N SER A 78 -16.81 3.46 -6.86
CA SER A 78 -17.68 4.39 -6.12
C SER A 78 -18.57 5.22 -7.05
N ILE A 79 -18.11 5.45 -8.27
CA ILE A 79 -18.83 6.20 -9.30
C ILE A 79 -19.13 5.37 -10.55
N ASP A 80 -18.77 4.09 -10.53
CA ASP A 80 -18.97 3.11 -11.61
C ASP A 80 -18.44 3.60 -12.97
N LYS A 81 -17.23 4.20 -12.97
CA LYS A 81 -16.62 4.81 -14.16
C LYS A 81 -15.11 4.64 -14.20
N PRO A 82 -14.50 4.61 -15.41
CA PRO A 82 -13.07 4.77 -15.54
C PRO A 82 -12.66 6.20 -15.15
N VAL A 83 -11.63 6.31 -14.31
CA VAL A 83 -11.01 7.56 -13.90
C VAL A 83 -9.54 7.57 -14.26
N VAL A 84 -9.01 8.76 -14.54
CA VAL A 84 -7.58 8.95 -14.80
C VAL A 84 -6.77 8.43 -13.61
N ALA A 85 -5.82 7.54 -13.88
CA ALA A 85 -5.09 6.80 -12.86
C ALA A 85 -3.61 7.21 -12.76
N ASP A 86 -3.18 7.42 -11.52
CA ASP A 86 -1.77 7.53 -11.16
C ASP A 86 -1.05 6.17 -11.26
N PHE A 87 0.28 6.21 -11.37
CA PHE A 87 1.09 5.00 -11.33
C PHE A 87 1.19 4.47 -9.89
N ARG A 88 0.98 3.16 -9.70
CA ARG A 88 0.88 2.54 -8.38
C ARG A 88 1.72 1.28 -8.32
N ILE A 89 2.54 1.19 -7.27
CA ILE A 89 3.21 -0.06 -6.89
C ILE A 89 2.63 -0.49 -5.55
N THR A 90 2.13 -1.71 -5.48
CA THR A 90 1.66 -2.31 -4.23
C THR A 90 2.61 -3.42 -3.84
N VAL A 91 3.14 -3.33 -2.62
CA VAL A 91 3.98 -4.37 -2.02
C VAL A 91 3.15 -5.06 -0.94
N LYS A 92 3.03 -6.38 -1.05
CA LYS A 92 2.36 -7.22 -0.07
C LYS A 92 3.41 -8.02 0.67
N PHE A 93 3.41 -7.88 1.99
CA PHE A 93 4.28 -8.67 2.85
C PHE A 93 3.75 -10.11 2.97
N PRO A 94 4.64 -11.10 3.14
CA PRO A 94 4.24 -12.48 3.29
C PRO A 94 3.48 -12.67 4.62
N ARG A 95 2.27 -13.24 4.55
CA ARG A 95 1.49 -13.59 5.74
C ARG A 95 2.19 -14.67 6.57
N GLY A 96 2.34 -14.45 7.87
CA GLY A 96 3.12 -15.30 8.77
C GLY A 96 4.63 -15.18 8.56
N GLY A 97 5.07 -14.20 7.77
CA GLY A 97 6.46 -14.01 7.35
C GLY A 97 6.99 -12.62 7.68
N VAL A 98 6.37 -11.92 8.64
CA VAL A 98 6.81 -10.62 9.11
C VAL A 98 6.75 -10.52 10.63
N SER A 99 7.51 -9.58 11.18
CA SER A 99 7.41 -9.11 12.56
C SER A 99 7.37 -7.58 12.55
N CYS A 100 6.52 -6.97 13.37
CA CYS A 100 6.37 -5.52 13.43
C CYS A 100 6.80 -4.98 14.81
N ASP A 101 7.65 -3.95 14.82
CA ASP A 101 7.86 -3.11 15.99
C ASP A 101 7.10 -1.79 15.85
N TYR A 102 6.54 -1.32 16.96
CA TYR A 102 5.78 -0.08 17.05
C TYR A 102 6.46 0.81 18.07
N LEU A 103 7.22 1.79 17.58
CA LEU A 103 8.13 2.59 18.39
C LEU A 103 7.73 4.08 18.35
N PRO A 104 8.07 4.85 19.39
CA PRO A 104 8.10 6.30 19.28
C PRO A 104 9.08 6.72 18.18
N GLY A 105 8.79 7.81 17.48
CA GLY A 105 9.71 8.38 16.48
C GLY A 105 11.08 8.68 17.09
N PRO A 106 12.18 8.05 16.64
CA PRO A 106 13.52 8.39 17.13
C PRO A 106 13.87 9.85 16.81
N GLU A 107 14.66 10.54 17.65
CA GLU A 107 15.02 11.95 17.43
C GLU A 107 15.60 12.22 16.03
N ALA A 108 16.44 11.30 15.53
CA ALA A 108 17.02 11.36 14.19
C ALA A 108 15.97 11.29 13.07
N VAL A 109 14.86 10.58 13.29
CA VAL A 109 13.70 10.57 12.40
C VAL A 109 12.92 11.86 12.57
N GLN A 110 12.67 12.29 13.81
CA GLN A 110 11.86 13.48 14.09
C GLN A 110 12.42 14.74 13.43
N ALA A 111 13.75 14.90 13.47
CA ALA A 111 14.46 16.02 12.86
C ALA A 111 14.21 16.16 11.34
N LYS A 112 13.75 15.10 10.66
CA LYS A 112 13.46 15.09 9.22
C LYS A 112 12.05 15.57 8.88
N PHE A 113 11.18 15.73 9.88
CA PHE A 113 9.80 16.22 9.72
C PHE A 113 9.59 17.48 10.58
N PRO A 114 10.21 18.61 10.21
CA PRO A 114 10.22 19.83 11.03
C PRO A 114 8.85 20.47 11.22
N THR A 115 7.86 20.09 10.41
CA THR A 115 6.48 20.57 10.46
C THR A 115 5.60 19.78 11.42
N VAL A 116 6.05 18.60 11.87
CA VAL A 116 5.33 17.76 12.83
C VAL A 116 5.65 18.24 14.24
N GLN A 117 4.65 18.82 14.91
CA GLN A 117 4.80 19.38 16.27
C GLN A 117 4.43 18.38 17.37
N ASN A 118 3.46 17.49 17.13
CA ASN A 118 3.00 16.50 18.10
C ASN A 118 3.31 15.07 17.63
N TRP A 119 4.40 14.51 18.14
CA TRP A 119 4.83 13.15 17.80
C TRP A 119 4.04 12.04 18.51
N GLN A 120 3.16 12.35 19.48
CA GLN A 120 2.33 11.34 20.13
C GLN A 120 1.30 10.72 19.19
N GLY A 121 0.91 11.44 18.13
CA GLY A 121 0.03 10.95 17.09
C GLY A 121 0.73 10.19 15.97
N PHE A 122 2.03 9.89 16.10
CA PHE A 122 2.81 9.20 15.07
C PHE A 122 3.50 7.96 15.62
N THR A 123 3.60 6.94 14.77
CA THR A 123 4.28 5.68 15.08
C THR A 123 5.43 5.46 14.12
N TYR A 124 6.60 5.15 14.66
CA TYR A 124 7.70 4.58 13.89
C TYR A 124 7.50 3.07 13.81
N LEU A 125 6.99 2.63 12.67
CA LEU A 125 6.68 1.24 12.39
C LEU A 125 7.85 0.60 11.65
N VAL A 126 8.43 -0.45 12.24
CA VAL A 126 9.49 -1.24 11.63
C VAL A 126 8.91 -2.61 11.26
N VAL A 127 8.84 -2.90 9.97
CA VAL A 127 8.38 -4.20 9.46
C VAL A 127 9.61 -4.98 9.02
N ARG A 128 9.91 -6.08 9.72
CA ARG A 128 11.01 -6.98 9.34
C ARG A 128 10.46 -8.20 8.66
N LEU A 129 10.99 -8.51 7.49
CA LEU A 129 10.71 -9.75 6.81
C LEU A 129 11.35 -10.90 7.59
N GLN A 130 10.61 -11.97 7.83
CA GLN A 130 11.16 -13.25 8.30
C GLN A 130 11.41 -14.20 7.13
N THR A 131 10.88 -13.86 5.95
CA THR A 131 11.07 -14.59 4.70
C THR A 131 11.30 -13.61 3.55
N PRO A 132 12.16 -13.92 2.57
CA PRO A 132 12.55 -12.97 1.52
C PRO A 132 11.48 -12.75 0.44
N ARG A 133 10.28 -13.34 0.56
CA ARG A 133 9.29 -13.36 -0.52
C ARG A 133 8.20 -12.32 -0.30
N ILE A 134 8.42 -11.12 -0.80
CA ILE A 134 7.36 -10.12 -0.98
C ILE A 134 6.66 -10.32 -2.33
N VAL A 135 5.40 -9.92 -2.42
CA VAL A 135 4.67 -9.85 -3.69
C VAL A 135 4.58 -8.40 -4.12
N ILE A 136 5.05 -8.09 -5.32
CA ILE A 136 5.02 -6.75 -5.88
C ILE A 136 4.02 -6.73 -7.04
N GLN A 137 3.08 -5.80 -7.01
CA GLN A 137 2.10 -5.56 -8.06
C GLN A 137 2.29 -4.17 -8.65
N GLY A 138 2.10 -4.04 -9.97
CA GLY A 138 2.27 -2.77 -10.71
C GLY A 138 3.72 -2.47 -11.09
N TYR A 139 4.69 -3.31 -10.68
CA TYR A 139 6.06 -3.22 -11.18
C TYR A 139 6.11 -3.59 -12.66
N GLY A 140 6.86 -2.83 -13.45
CA GLY A 140 6.96 -2.99 -14.91
C GLY A 140 5.82 -2.36 -15.71
N GLN A 141 4.81 -1.76 -15.06
CA GLN A 141 3.81 -0.95 -15.77
C GLN A 141 4.49 0.30 -16.35
N GLU A 142 4.13 0.66 -17.58
CA GLU A 142 4.67 1.86 -18.22
C GLU A 142 4.32 3.11 -17.41
N TYR A 143 5.31 3.95 -17.16
CA TYR A 143 5.18 5.23 -16.49
C TYR A 143 5.82 6.30 -17.34
N TYR A 144 5.08 7.35 -17.62
CA TYR A 144 5.58 8.47 -18.37
C TYR A 144 5.21 9.77 -17.67
N ASN A 145 6.19 10.65 -17.52
CA ASN A 145 5.98 11.99 -17.01
C ASN A 145 7.14 12.92 -17.44
N SER A 146 6.98 13.58 -18.60
CA SER A 146 7.96 14.54 -19.13
C SER A 146 8.14 15.76 -18.23
N THR A 147 7.12 16.16 -17.47
CA THR A 147 7.20 17.26 -16.49
C THR A 147 7.99 16.89 -15.21
N GLY A 148 8.32 15.60 -15.04
CA GLY A 148 9.02 15.07 -13.88
C GLY A 148 10.15 14.13 -14.26
N PRO A 149 11.19 14.58 -14.99
CA PRO A 149 12.20 13.70 -15.58
C PRO A 149 12.93 12.82 -14.56
N LYS A 150 13.33 13.37 -13.40
CA LYS A 150 13.95 12.58 -12.31
C LYS A 150 13.04 11.46 -11.78
N LEU A 151 11.73 11.70 -11.74
CA LEU A 151 10.76 10.71 -11.27
C LEU A 151 10.50 9.66 -12.36
N ASN A 152 10.52 10.08 -13.63
CA ASN A 152 10.48 9.18 -14.77
C ASN A 152 11.67 8.23 -14.79
N GLU A 153 12.89 8.77 -14.60
CA GLU A 153 14.12 7.99 -14.49
C GLU A 153 14.08 7.01 -13.32
N TRP A 154 13.64 7.44 -12.14
CA TRP A 154 13.56 6.59 -10.96
C TRP A 154 12.59 5.41 -11.12
N VAL A 155 11.50 5.59 -11.87
CA VAL A 155 10.50 4.53 -12.11
C VAL A 155 10.89 3.62 -13.27
N GLN A 156 11.51 4.14 -14.35
CA GLN A 156 11.72 3.40 -15.60
C GLN A 156 13.17 3.09 -16.00
N LEU A 157 14.14 3.92 -15.62
CA LEU A 157 15.49 3.93 -16.23
C LEU A 157 16.61 3.65 -15.22
N ASP A 158 16.33 2.83 -14.20
CA ASP A 158 17.26 2.54 -13.08
C ASP A 158 17.76 3.82 -12.36
N GLY A 159 16.99 4.91 -12.46
CA GLY A 159 17.32 6.18 -11.84
C GLY A 159 17.31 6.11 -10.32
N LYS A 160 17.94 7.11 -9.69
CA LYS A 160 18.07 7.20 -8.23
C LYS A 160 17.51 8.53 -7.72
N ILE A 161 16.79 8.47 -6.61
CA ILE A 161 16.38 9.64 -5.84
C ILE A 161 17.15 9.58 -4.52
N ASN A 162 17.97 10.61 -4.26
CA ASN A 162 18.85 10.66 -3.10
C ASN A 162 19.72 9.38 -2.97
N ASP A 163 20.32 8.97 -4.08
CA ASP A 163 21.15 7.76 -4.23
C ASP A 163 20.45 6.42 -4.01
N VAL A 164 19.12 6.41 -3.88
CA VAL A 164 18.29 5.21 -3.71
C VAL A 164 17.45 4.95 -4.96
N SER A 165 17.60 3.78 -5.57
CA SER A 165 16.75 3.32 -6.68
C SER A 165 15.44 2.72 -6.17
N LEU A 166 14.44 2.59 -7.04
CA LEU A 166 13.21 1.87 -6.70
C LEU A 166 13.50 0.41 -6.30
N LEU A 167 14.45 -0.23 -6.98
CA LEU A 167 14.84 -1.61 -6.69
C LEU A 167 15.47 -1.72 -5.30
N ASP A 168 16.33 -0.79 -4.90
CA ASP A 168 16.93 -0.75 -3.56
C ASP A 168 15.82 -0.73 -2.49
N VAL A 169 14.79 0.10 -2.69
CA VAL A 169 13.65 0.20 -1.76
C VAL A 169 12.89 -1.12 -1.64
N LEU A 170 12.66 -1.79 -2.78
CA LEU A 170 11.88 -3.03 -2.85
C LEU A 170 12.67 -4.25 -2.36
N GLN A 171 14.00 -4.22 -2.39
CA GLN A 171 14.87 -5.30 -1.93
C GLN A 171 15.21 -5.23 -0.43
N GLN A 172 14.71 -4.23 0.30
CA GLN A 172 14.94 -4.12 1.73
C GLN A 172 14.38 -5.34 2.48
N HIS A 173 15.13 -5.77 3.48
CA HIS A 173 14.68 -6.78 4.44
C HIS A 173 13.82 -6.15 5.55
N ASP A 174 14.19 -4.94 5.95
CA ASP A 174 13.49 -4.17 6.98
C ASP A 174 12.93 -2.90 6.35
N PHE A 175 11.63 -2.66 6.56
CA PHE A 175 10.93 -1.50 6.06
C PHE A 175 10.59 -0.56 7.20
N TYR A 176 10.90 0.71 7.02
CA TYR A 176 10.80 1.74 8.06
C TYR A 176 9.75 2.77 7.67
N PHE A 177 8.71 2.91 8.48
CA PHE A 177 7.61 3.82 8.23
C PHE A 177 7.40 4.81 9.38
N VAL A 178 7.04 6.04 9.03
CA VAL A 178 6.42 6.99 9.98
C VAL A 178 4.95 7.08 9.63
N VAL A 179 4.11 6.49 10.47
CA VAL A 179 2.65 6.38 10.26
C VAL A 179 1.95 7.48 11.04
N ASP A 180 0.99 8.15 10.39
CA ASP A 180 0.12 9.18 10.96
C ASP A 180 -0.98 8.54 11.82
N MET A 181 -0.55 7.91 12.93
CA MET A 181 -1.35 7.16 13.90
C MET A 181 -0.55 6.93 15.19
N ASP A 182 -1.19 6.97 16.35
CA ASP A 182 -0.55 6.65 17.64
C ASP A 182 -0.18 5.17 17.75
N ILE A 183 0.74 4.85 18.67
CA ILE A 183 1.32 3.49 18.81
C ILE A 183 0.26 2.43 19.13
N GLY A 184 -0.72 2.77 19.98
CA GLY A 184 -1.76 1.84 20.40
C GLY A 184 -2.66 1.45 19.23
N SER A 185 -3.19 2.45 18.54
CA SER A 185 -4.02 2.26 17.35
C SER A 185 -3.24 1.57 16.22
N CYS A 186 -1.97 1.94 16.03
CA CYS A 186 -1.12 1.35 14.99
C CYS A 186 -0.91 -0.15 15.24
N ARG A 187 -0.66 -0.56 16.48
CA ARG A 187 -0.52 -1.97 16.87
C ARG A 187 -1.77 -2.79 16.63
N GLU A 188 -2.95 -2.21 16.88
CA GLU A 188 -4.23 -2.90 16.71
C GLU A 188 -4.50 -3.25 15.24
N VAL A 189 -4.07 -2.38 14.31
CA VAL A 189 -4.54 -2.45 12.92
C VAL A 189 -3.48 -2.73 11.87
N MET A 190 -2.19 -2.63 12.23
CA MET A 190 -1.06 -2.86 11.33
C MET A 190 -0.34 -4.14 11.73
N GLY A 191 0.00 -4.98 10.75
CA GLY A 191 0.62 -6.28 10.98
C GLY A 191 -0.17 -7.39 10.31
N ASP A 192 0.36 -8.60 10.34
CA ASP A 192 -0.25 -9.79 9.77
C ASP A 192 -1.07 -10.61 10.77
N GLU A 193 -0.83 -10.44 12.07
CA GLU A 193 -1.51 -11.14 13.16
C GLU A 193 -3.03 -10.91 13.16
N GLY A 194 -3.48 -9.69 12.83
CA GLY A 194 -4.89 -9.31 12.78
C GLY A 194 -5.59 -9.55 11.44
N LEU A 195 -4.94 -10.18 10.46
CA LEU A 195 -5.57 -10.39 9.14
C LEU A 195 -6.69 -11.45 9.23
N PRO A 196 -7.86 -11.21 8.58
CA PRO A 196 -8.89 -12.21 8.43
C PRO A 196 -8.35 -13.51 7.80
N PRO A 197 -9.02 -14.66 7.94
CA PRO A 197 -8.61 -15.90 7.28
C PRO A 197 -8.34 -15.74 5.79
N ARG A 198 -7.55 -16.66 5.22
CA ARG A 198 -7.31 -16.68 3.78
C ARG A 198 -8.63 -16.81 3.02
N PHE A 199 -8.68 -16.20 1.85
CA PHE A 199 -9.85 -16.31 1.01
C PHE A 199 -10.02 -17.77 0.58
N THR A 200 -11.24 -18.27 0.68
CA THR A 200 -11.60 -19.62 0.25
C THR A 200 -12.71 -19.51 -0.80
N TYR A 201 -12.54 -20.21 -1.92
CA TYR A 201 -13.59 -20.31 -2.93
C TYR A 201 -14.73 -21.18 -2.37
N GLY A 202 -15.91 -20.57 -2.28
CA GLY A 202 -17.11 -21.07 -1.62
C GLY A 202 -17.81 -22.24 -2.30
N TYR A 203 -17.19 -23.42 -2.22
CA TYR A 203 -17.97 -24.63 -1.96
C TYR A 203 -17.41 -25.26 -0.69
N PRO A 204 -17.89 -24.85 0.50
CA PRO A 204 -17.63 -25.63 1.70
C PRO A 204 -18.11 -27.07 1.48
N LYS A 205 -17.58 -27.98 2.31
CA LYS A 205 -18.08 -29.36 2.37
C LYS A 205 -19.60 -29.30 2.50
N GLN A 206 -20.33 -30.06 1.67
CA GLN A 206 -21.79 -30.06 1.71
C GLN A 206 -22.24 -30.33 3.16
N PRO A 207 -23.12 -29.50 3.74
CA PRO A 207 -23.61 -29.73 5.08
C PRO A 207 -24.24 -31.13 5.13
N THR A 208 -23.95 -31.83 6.22
CA THR A 208 -24.44 -33.19 6.44
C THR A 208 -25.76 -33.22 7.19
N ASP A 209 -26.17 -32.09 7.79
CA ASP A 209 -27.46 -31.90 8.42
C ASP A 209 -28.02 -30.47 8.26
N VAL A 210 -29.22 -30.26 8.82
CA VAL A 210 -30.01 -29.04 8.65
C VAL A 210 -29.49 -27.87 9.51
N GLU A 211 -28.84 -28.12 10.64
CA GLU A 211 -28.30 -27.04 11.48
C GLU A 211 -27.01 -26.50 10.86
N GLU A 212 -26.13 -27.36 10.36
CA GLU A 212 -24.96 -26.94 9.56
C GLU A 212 -25.36 -26.10 8.34
N MET A 213 -26.50 -26.40 7.73
CA MET A 213 -27.04 -25.64 6.60
C MET A 213 -27.54 -24.25 7.02
N LYS A 214 -28.16 -24.11 8.20
CA LYS A 214 -28.61 -22.82 8.71
C LYS A 214 -27.43 -21.93 9.10
N ASP A 215 -26.45 -22.48 9.81
CA ASP A 215 -25.23 -21.77 10.19
C ASP A 215 -24.49 -21.26 8.94
N LEU A 216 -24.37 -22.10 7.89
CA LEU A 216 -23.78 -21.69 6.62
C LEU A 216 -24.54 -20.58 5.91
N VAL A 217 -25.87 -20.51 6.05
CA VAL A 217 -26.69 -19.44 5.45
C VAL A 217 -26.57 -18.15 6.25
N ASP A 218 -26.55 -18.25 7.59
CA ASP A 218 -26.43 -17.10 8.49
C ASP A 218 -25.02 -16.47 8.41
N ASP A 219 -23.97 -17.28 8.23
CA ASP A 219 -22.59 -16.83 8.08
C ASP A 219 -22.28 -16.29 6.68
N ASN A 220 -23.04 -16.70 5.66
CA ASN A 220 -22.78 -16.32 4.27
C ASN A 220 -23.45 -14.99 3.94
N GLN A 221 -22.78 -13.89 4.29
CA GLN A 221 -23.29 -12.53 4.10
C GLN A 221 -23.38 -12.06 2.63
N GLY A 222 -23.06 -12.92 1.67
CA GLY A 222 -22.96 -12.55 0.25
C GLY A 222 -21.80 -11.57 -0.01
N GLY A 223 -21.31 -11.51 -1.25
CA GLY A 223 -20.20 -10.63 -1.62
C GLY A 223 -18.81 -11.29 -1.65
N SER A 224 -18.70 -12.60 -1.44
CA SER A 224 -17.43 -13.34 -1.62
C SER A 224 -16.93 -13.36 -3.07
N PHE A 225 -17.77 -12.96 -4.03
CA PHE A 225 -17.49 -12.98 -5.46
C PHE A 225 -17.81 -11.63 -6.10
N ALA A 226 -16.83 -11.06 -6.80
CA ALA A 226 -17.12 -10.00 -7.77
C ALA A 226 -17.94 -10.60 -8.94
N PRO A 227 -19.00 -9.93 -9.42
CA PRO A 227 -19.76 -10.41 -10.57
C PRO A 227 -18.83 -10.55 -11.79
N CYS A 228 -18.81 -11.74 -12.40
CA CYS A 228 -17.98 -12.02 -13.57
C CYS A 228 -18.41 -11.27 -14.83
N TYR A 229 -19.63 -10.72 -14.85
CA TYR A 229 -20.18 -9.91 -15.92
C TYR A 229 -21.03 -8.81 -15.28
N ALA A 230 -20.76 -7.55 -15.63
CA ALA A 230 -21.58 -6.39 -15.34
C ALA A 230 -22.10 -5.83 -16.66
#